data_AF-A0A3D3CT10-F1
#
_entry.id   AF-A0A3D3CT10-F1
#
_cell.length_a   1.000
_cell.length_b   1.000
_cell.length_c   1.000
_cell.angle_alpha   90.00
_cell.angle_beta   90.00
_cell.angle_gamma   90.00
#
_symmetry.space_group_name_H-M   'P 1'
#
loop_
_entity.id
_entity.type
_entity.pdbx_description
1 polymer ?
#
loop_
_entity_poly.entity_id
_entity_poly.type
_entity_poly.pdbx_seq_one_letter_code
_entity_poly.pdbx_strand_id
1 'polypeptide(L)'
;VSVTCISPGPTDTDFVNRAKVGAKGIKAAERFNMSPRVVAHISVESMFRRRPEVITGGMNKLSAFFAWLMPKSLVENVAKKLYD
;
A
#
# COMPACT_ATOMS: atom_id res chain seq x y z
N VAL A 1 -23.06 -0.34 -14.90
CA VAL A 1 -21.60 -0.57 -14.79
C VAL A 1 -21.11 0.01 -13.46
N SER A 2 -20.16 -0.63 -12.77
CA SER A 2 -19.51 -0.12 -11.54
C SER A 2 -17.99 -0.21 -11.66
N VAL A 3 -17.28 0.67 -10.98
CA VAL A 3 -15.81 0.71 -10.93
C VAL A 3 -15.37 0.67 -9.47
N THR A 4 -14.26 -0.02 -9.22
CA THR A 4 -13.65 -0.13 -7.88
C THR A 4 -12.18 0.26 -7.98
N CYS A 5 -11.78 1.30 -7.26
CA CYS A 5 -10.38 1.71 -7.13
C CYS A 5 -9.72 0.92 -5.99
N ILE A 6 -8.55 0.34 -6.25
CA ILE A 6 -7.77 -0.39 -5.24
C ILE A 6 -6.50 0.40 -4.95
N SER A 7 -6.31 0.74 -3.68
CA SER A 7 -5.13 1.44 -3.15
C SER A 7 -4.36 0.47 -2.24
N PRO A 8 -3.56 -0.45 -2.80
CA PRO A 8 -2.85 -1.43 -2.00
C PRO A 8 -1.67 -0.79 -1.28
N GLY A 9 -1.32 -1.35 -0.12
CA GLY A 9 -0.02 -1.07 0.50
C GLY A 9 1.11 -1.90 -0.13
N PRO A 10 2.27 -1.98 0.54
CA PRO A 10 3.39 -2.79 0.08
C PRO A 10 2.97 -4.23 -0.26
N THR A 11 3.30 -4.68 -1.46
CA THR A 11 2.87 -5.98 -1.99
C THR A 11 4.08 -6.70 -2.59
N ASP A 12 4.27 -7.97 -2.22
CA ASP A 12 5.43 -8.77 -2.62
C ASP A 12 5.36 -9.25 -4.08
N THR A 13 5.55 -8.32 -5.01
CA THR A 13 5.48 -8.52 -6.47
C THR A 13 6.86 -8.55 -7.14
N ASP A 14 7.93 -8.69 -6.35
CA ASP A 14 9.33 -8.52 -6.78
C ASP A 14 9.70 -7.10 -7.27
N PHE A 15 8.75 -6.15 -7.21
CA PHE A 15 8.97 -4.77 -7.64
C PHE A 15 10.17 -4.11 -6.95
N VAL A 16 10.32 -4.31 -5.64
CA VAL A 16 11.37 -3.66 -4.82
C VAL A 16 12.76 -4.09 -5.28
N ASN A 17 12.94 -5.37 -5.62
CA ASN A 17 14.18 -5.90 -6.18
C ASN A 17 14.43 -5.37 -7.59
N ARG A 18 13.40 -5.39 -8.45
CA ARG A 18 13.50 -4.92 -9.84
C ARG A 18 13.76 -3.42 -9.97
N ALA A 19 13.12 -2.62 -9.12
CA ALA A 19 13.27 -1.17 -9.09
C ALA A 19 14.55 -0.72 -8.36
N LYS A 20 15.35 -1.68 -7.83
CA LYS A 20 16.57 -1.41 -7.05
C LYS A 20 16.32 -0.40 -5.93
N VAL A 21 15.18 -0.54 -5.26
CA VAL A 21 14.87 0.31 -4.11
C VAL A 21 15.96 0.09 -3.06
N GLY A 22 16.46 1.17 -2.46
CA GLY A 22 17.58 1.10 -1.52
C GLY A 22 17.34 0.13 -0.35
N ALA A 23 18.40 -0.21 0.39
CA ALA A 23 18.37 -1.23 1.45
C ALA A 23 17.27 -1.00 2.51
N LYS A 24 16.90 0.25 2.79
CA LYS A 24 15.79 0.58 3.69
C LYS A 24 14.43 0.15 3.12
N GLY A 25 14.20 0.36 1.82
CA GLY A 25 12.99 -0.05 1.14
C GLY A 25 12.86 -1.58 1.07
N ILE A 26 13.96 -2.30 0.87
CA ILE A 26 13.99 -3.77 0.93
C ILE A 26 13.60 -4.25 2.33
N LYS A 27 14.22 -3.72 3.39
CA LYS A 27 13.88 -4.10 4.78
C LYS A 27 12.44 -3.77 5.17
N ALA A 28 11.91 -2.65 4.67
CA ALA A 28 10.51 -2.29 4.90
C ALA A 28 9.57 -3.28 4.17
N ALA A 29 9.90 -3.65 2.94
CA ALA A 29 9.15 -4.62 2.16
C ALA A 29 9.09 -5.98 2.85
N GLU A 30 10.20 -6.51 3.36
CA GLU A 30 10.25 -7.79 4.09
C GLU A 30 9.29 -7.84 5.29
N ARG A 31 9.07 -6.70 5.98
CA ARG A 31 8.26 -6.65 7.20
C ARG A 31 6.79 -6.33 6.95
N PHE A 32 6.49 -5.52 5.94
CA PHE A 32 5.17 -4.94 5.74
C PHE A 32 4.47 -5.40 4.46
N ASN A 33 5.14 -6.20 3.61
CA ASN A 33 4.52 -6.70 2.40
C ASN A 33 3.34 -7.63 2.68
N MET A 34 2.28 -7.43 1.92
CA MET A 34 1.21 -8.40 1.76
C MET A 34 1.52 -9.35 0.59
N SER A 35 1.02 -10.59 0.67
CA SER A 35 1.03 -11.51 -0.46
C SER A 35 0.17 -10.96 -1.62
N PRO A 36 0.66 -10.99 -2.88
CA PRO A 36 -0.13 -10.60 -4.05
C PRO A 36 -1.46 -11.36 -4.16
N ARG A 37 -1.48 -12.64 -3.74
CA ARG A 37 -2.69 -13.47 -3.78
C ARG A 37 -3.79 -12.91 -2.89
N VAL A 38 -3.42 -12.44 -1.69
CA VAL A 38 -4.35 -11.84 -0.73
C VAL A 38 -4.87 -10.51 -1.26
N VAL A 39 -3.98 -9.66 -1.78
CA VAL A 39 -4.35 -8.37 -2.41
C VAL A 39 -5.32 -8.59 -3.58
N ALA A 40 -5.02 -9.54 -4.46
CA ALA A 40 -5.88 -9.90 -5.59
C ALA A 40 -7.26 -10.41 -5.14
N HIS A 41 -7.31 -11.28 -4.14
CA HIS A 41 -8.56 -11.81 -3.60
C HIS A 41 -9.45 -10.67 -3.05
N ILE A 42 -8.91 -9.80 -2.20
CA ILE A 42 -9.63 -8.64 -1.64
C ILE A 42 -10.13 -7.73 -2.76
N SER A 43 -9.31 -7.50 -3.78
CA SER A 43 -9.63 -6.63 -4.91
C SER A 43 -10.82 -7.16 -5.70
N VAL A 44 -10.79 -8.44 -6.08
CA VAL A 44 -11.86 -9.09 -6.84
C VAL A 44 -13.15 -9.17 -6.03
N GLU A 45 -13.07 -9.58 -4.76
CA GLU A 45 -14.23 -9.65 -3.87
C GLU A 45 -14.89 -8.27 -3.69
N SER A 46 -14.09 -7.22 -3.50
CA SER A 46 -14.61 -5.86 -3.31
C SER A 46 -15.22 -5.29 -4.60
N MET A 47 -14.66 -5.63 -5.75
CA MET A 47 -15.21 -5.30 -7.06
C MET A 47 -16.61 -5.91 -7.24
N PHE A 48 -16.78 -7.20 -6.93
CA PHE A 48 -18.10 -7.85 -6.98
C PHE A 48 -19.09 -7.26 -5.99
N ARG A 49 -18.61 -6.75 -4.84
CA ARG A 49 -19.40 -6.00 -3.87
C ARG A 49 -19.66 -4.53 -4.25
N ARG A 50 -19.19 -4.08 -5.43
CA ARG A 50 -19.38 -2.72 -5.94
C ARG A 50 -18.88 -1.65 -4.97
N ARG A 51 -17.81 -1.93 -4.23
CA ARG A 51 -17.14 -0.95 -3.35
C ARG A 51 -16.43 0.08 -4.24
N PRO A 52 -16.64 1.39 -4.08
CA PRO A 52 -16.02 2.38 -4.97
C PRO A 52 -14.50 2.51 -4.75
N GLU A 53 -14.03 2.41 -3.50
CA GLU A 53 -12.62 2.51 -3.13
C GLU A 53 -12.26 1.49 -2.04
N VAL A 54 -11.07 0.91 -2.13
CA VAL A 54 -10.58 -0.10 -1.19
C VAL A 54 -9.10 0.08 -0.92
N ILE A 55 -8.75 0.30 0.36
CA ILE A 55 -7.38 0.14 0.86
C ILE A 55 -7.24 -1.28 1.41
N THR A 56 -6.29 -2.06 0.90
CA THR A 56 -6.14 -3.48 1.28
C THR A 56 -5.35 -3.64 2.57
N GLY A 57 -5.86 -4.41 3.53
CA GLY A 57 -5.18 -4.68 4.81
C GLY A 57 -5.45 -3.64 5.91
N GLY A 58 -5.60 -4.10 7.15
CA GLY A 58 -5.95 -3.24 8.29
C GLY A 58 -4.86 -2.23 8.64
N MET A 59 -3.59 -2.64 8.60
CA MET A 59 -2.46 -1.75 8.85
C MET A 59 -2.39 -0.62 7.83
N ASN A 60 -2.60 -0.92 6.54
CA ASN A 60 -2.58 0.09 5.49
C ASN A 60 -3.71 1.12 5.65
N LYS A 61 -4.91 0.68 6.06
CA LYS A 61 -6.02 1.59 6.40
C LYS A 61 -5.67 2.51 7.56
N LEU A 62 -5.05 1.96 8.61
CA LEU A 62 -4.62 2.74 9.77
C LEU A 62 -3.53 3.76 9.39
N SER A 63 -2.54 3.35 8.62
CA SER A 63 -1.48 4.24 8.11
C SER A 63 -2.06 5.36 7.23
N ALA A 64 -3.00 5.06 6.34
CA ALA A 64 -3.66 6.06 5.52
C ALA A 64 -4.47 7.06 6.36
N PHE A 65 -5.18 6.57 7.39
CA PHE A 65 -5.91 7.43 8.32
C PHE A 65 -4.99 8.39 9.07
N PHE A 66 -3.84 7.92 9.57
CA PHE A 66 -2.86 8.78 10.21
C PHE A 66 -2.20 9.75 9.23
N ALA A 67 -1.87 9.31 8.00
CA ALA A 67 -1.33 10.20 6.98
C ALA A 67 -2.31 11.33 6.63
N TRP A 68 -3.61 11.04 6.63
CA TRP A 68 -4.66 12.05 6.45
C TRP A 68 -4.79 13.02 7.63
N LEU A 69 -4.55 12.55 8.86
CA LEU A 69 -4.64 13.36 10.08
C LEU A 69 -3.43 14.29 10.29
N MET A 70 -2.24 13.89 9.83
CA MET A 70 -1.00 14.61 10.09
C MET A 70 -0.76 15.79 9.11
N PRO A 71 0.03 16.81 9.49
CA PRO A 71 0.42 17.89 8.59
C PRO A 71 1.16 17.38 7.35
N LYS A 72 0.82 17.91 6.17
CA LYS A 72 1.37 17.49 4.87
C LYS A 72 2.89 17.47 4.83
N SER A 73 3.54 18.50 5.36
CA SER A 73 5.01 18.59 5.41
C SER A 73 5.66 17.44 6.18
N LEU A 74 5.00 16.93 7.22
CA LEU A 74 5.52 15.79 7.97
C LEU A 74 5.41 14.50 7.16
N VAL A 75 4.24 14.27 6.54
CA VAL A 75 3.99 13.07 5.73
C VAL A 75 4.98 12.99 4.57
N GLU A 76 5.21 14.09 3.86
CA GLU A 76 6.18 14.16 2.75
C GLU A 76 7.62 13.91 3.21
N ASN A 77 8.02 14.48 4.35
CA ASN A 77 9.35 14.27 4.91
C ASN A 77 9.59 12.80 5.31
N VAL A 78 8.58 12.12 5.86
CA VAL A 78 8.67 10.69 6.19
C VAL A 78 8.74 9.84 4.92
N ALA A 79 7.90 10.14 3.92
CA ALA A 79 7.89 9.43 2.65
C ALA A 79 9.25 9.57 1.92
N LYS A 80 9.84 10.77 1.91
CA LYS A 80 11.16 11.01 1.30
C LYS A 80 12.24 10.10 1.89
N LYS A 81 12.27 9.94 3.22
CA LYS A 81 13.26 9.11 3.92
C LYS A 81 13.21 7.62 3.58
N LEU A 82 12.12 7.13 2.97
CA LEU A 82 12.00 5.75 2.51
C LEU A 82 12.73 5.52 1.17
N TYR A 83 12.89 6.57 0.38
CA TYR A 83 13.52 6.52 -0.95
C TYR A 83 14.95 7.08 -0.96
N ASP A 84 15.33 7.88 0.04
CA ASP A 84 16.72 8.28 0.36
C ASP A 84 17.51 7.16 1.08
#